data_AF-A0A1F8GDH6-F1
#
_entry.id   AF-A0A1F8GDH6-F1
#
_cell.length_a   1.000
_cell.length_b   1.000
_cell.length_c   1.000
_cell.angle_alpha   90.00
_cell.angle_beta   90.00
_cell.angle_gamma   90.00
#
_symmetry.space_group_name_H-M   'P 1'
#
loop_
_entity.id
_entity.type
_entity.pdbx_description
1 polymer ?
#
loop_
_entity_poly.entity_id
_entity_poly.type
_entity_poly.pdbx_seq_one_letter_code
_entity_poly.pdbx_strand_id
1 'polypeptide(L)'
;MKVFALIWKTRTGQSGIFFKMGSRERITITKMLKETETTRDHMRELFEELGLDVEKMNPNILRKLFLLNERTETFKDEERSVHVARALFRYYEQNLSERRFTDAEQRTVLIGTMFTDIGKTGPRNATPEQEKLVLDIYGVENLVEPNKITLEELINDNFSEDATDRLSILEEIKISRNMTMREFYNFHPRWTLEIISGDGLPPEAVAAAATHHMLEGVNPEEIVGKDGRFTKYFGDNVFFDRAEKLIILLDKYDAFRRRGKKEHKEAIELVRNKIRSNPNFAEDGEFEELLNNLDAMISENERVYEE
;
A
#
# COMPACT_ATOMS: atom_id res chain seq x y z
N MET A 1 31.80 8.13 23.38
CA MET A 1 31.47 6.80 22.83
C MET A 1 32.58 5.83 23.23
N LYS A 2 32.33 4.87 24.12
CA LYS A 2 33.31 3.81 24.47
C LYS A 2 32.56 2.49 24.65
N VAL A 3 32.57 1.65 23.61
CA VAL A 3 32.13 0.26 23.70
C VAL A 3 33.31 -0.55 24.25
N PHE A 4 33.12 -1.21 25.39
CA PHE A 4 34.12 -2.13 25.93
C PHE A 4 33.80 -3.54 25.44
N ALA A 5 34.63 -4.07 24.54
CA ALA A 5 34.60 -5.48 24.16
C ALA A 5 35.42 -6.28 25.19
N LEU A 6 34.79 -7.21 25.89
CA LEU A 6 35.50 -8.21 26.68
C LEU A 6 35.55 -9.50 25.86
N ILE A 7 36.75 -9.92 25.46
CA ILE A 7 36.97 -11.22 24.84
C ILE A 7 37.25 -12.21 25.96
N TRP A 8 36.46 -13.28 26.07
CA TRP A 8 36.82 -14.42 26.91
C TRP A 8 37.01 -15.67 26.08
N LYS A 9 37.83 -16.59 26.59
CA LYS A 9 38.07 -17.91 26.01
C LYS A 9 37.66 -18.97 27.03
N THR A 10 36.73 -19.85 26.66
CA THR A 10 36.36 -20.99 27.50
C THR A 10 37.47 -22.04 27.51
N ARG A 11 37.51 -22.91 28.53
CA ARG A 11 38.46 -24.05 28.59
C ARG A 11 38.34 -25.02 27.40
N THR A 12 37.23 -24.98 26.65
CA THR A 12 36.97 -25.77 25.45
C THR A 12 37.34 -25.06 24.14
N GLY A 13 37.96 -23.87 24.22
CA GLY A 13 38.46 -23.16 23.03
C GLY A 13 37.44 -22.29 22.31
N GLN A 14 36.18 -22.23 22.75
CA GLN A 14 35.21 -21.27 22.23
C GLN A 14 35.51 -19.86 22.76
N SER A 15 35.70 -18.91 21.85
CA SER A 15 35.76 -17.48 22.12
C SER A 15 34.44 -16.82 21.74
N GLY A 16 33.88 -16.02 22.65
CA GLY A 16 32.71 -15.18 22.41
C GLY A 16 33.03 -13.71 22.67
N ILE A 17 32.37 -12.81 21.95
CA ILE A 17 32.43 -11.37 22.19
C ILE A 17 31.22 -11.00 23.05
N PHE A 18 31.45 -10.55 24.28
CA PHE A 18 30.38 -10.07 25.15
C PHE A 18 30.35 -8.55 25.12
N PHE A 19 29.28 -7.97 24.57
CA PHE A 19 29.05 -6.54 24.64
C PHE A 19 28.39 -6.20 25.98
N LYS A 20 29.13 -5.50 26.85
CA LYS A 20 28.54 -4.96 28.09
C LYS A 20 27.76 -3.69 27.75
N MET A 21 26.54 -3.86 27.24
CA MET A 21 25.62 -2.75 26.97
C MET A 21 25.17 -2.09 28.28
N GLY A 22 25.14 -0.75 28.28
CA GLY A 22 24.68 0.05 29.41
C GLY A 22 23.19 -0.16 29.70
N SER A 23 22.74 0.09 30.93
CA SER A 23 21.33 -0.12 31.33
C SER A 23 20.35 0.68 30.46
N ARG A 24 20.71 1.88 30.02
CA ARG A 24 19.90 2.69 29.10
C ARG A 24 19.79 2.07 27.70
N GLU A 25 20.89 1.56 27.15
CA GLU A 25 20.90 0.88 25.84
C GLU A 25 20.04 -0.40 25.87
N ARG A 26 20.09 -1.16 26.98
CA ARG A 26 19.22 -2.33 27.16
C ARG A 26 17.75 -1.99 27.28
N ILE A 27 17.40 -0.89 27.94
CA ILE A 27 16.01 -0.43 28.05
C ILE A 27 15.49 0.02 26.68
N THR A 28 16.28 0.76 25.91
CA THR A 28 15.92 1.19 24.55
C THR A 28 15.75 0.00 23.61
N ILE A 29 16.70 -0.95 23.60
CA ILE A 29 16.61 -2.15 22.75
C ILE A 29 15.40 -3.01 23.15
N THR A 30 15.18 -3.24 24.45
CA THR A 30 14.00 -3.99 24.93
C THR A 30 12.70 -3.30 24.53
N LYS A 31 12.63 -1.96 24.60
CA LYS A 31 11.45 -1.20 24.18
C LYS A 31 11.21 -1.31 22.66
N MET A 32 12.25 -1.17 21.84
CA MET A 32 12.15 -1.32 20.38
C MET A 32 11.75 -2.74 19.96
N LEU A 33 12.31 -3.77 20.60
CA LEU A 33 11.95 -5.17 20.34
C LEU A 33 10.47 -5.41 20.69
N LYS A 34 10.00 -4.87 21.82
CA LYS A 34 8.61 -4.99 22.25
C LYS A 34 7.64 -4.27 21.30
N GLU A 35 7.99 -3.07 20.84
CA GLU A 35 7.19 -2.32 19.86
C GLU A 35 7.12 -3.06 18.50
N THR A 36 8.23 -3.65 18.06
CA THR A 36 8.28 -4.45 16.83
C THR A 36 7.43 -5.71 16.93
N GLU A 37 7.44 -6.38 18.08
CA GLU A 37 6.62 -7.57 18.36
C GLU A 37 5.12 -7.21 18.34
N THR A 38 4.71 -6.13 19.03
CA THR A 38 3.31 -5.68 19.04
C THR A 38 2.78 -5.30 17.66
N THR A 39 3.62 -4.70 16.81
CA THR A 39 3.24 -4.34 15.44
C THR A 39 3.05 -5.57 14.55
N ARG A 40 3.91 -6.59 14.71
CA ARG A 40 3.76 -7.85 13.97
C ARG A 40 2.52 -8.60 14.39
N ASP A 41 2.24 -8.65 15.69
CA ASP A 41 1.06 -9.31 16.23
C ASP A 41 -0.22 -8.63 15.72
N HIS A 42 -0.30 -7.30 15.75
CA HIS A 42 -1.43 -6.53 15.21
C HIS A 42 -1.70 -6.84 13.73
N MET A 43 -0.66 -6.84 12.89
CA MET A 43 -0.80 -7.20 11.46
C MET A 43 -1.31 -8.62 11.25
N ARG A 44 -0.83 -9.58 12.07
CA ARG A 44 -1.28 -10.97 12.00
C ARG A 44 -2.74 -11.09 12.42
N GLU A 45 -3.13 -10.45 13.52
CA GLU A 45 -4.51 -10.42 14.00
C GLU A 45 -5.45 -9.83 12.94
N LEU A 46 -5.05 -8.74 12.28
CA LEU A 46 -5.83 -8.16 11.19
C LEU A 46 -5.98 -9.13 10.01
N PHE A 47 -4.91 -9.79 9.57
CA PHE A 47 -5.00 -10.75 8.47
C PHE A 47 -5.83 -11.98 8.82
N GLU A 48 -5.76 -12.47 10.05
CA GLU A 48 -6.62 -13.54 10.54
C GLU A 48 -8.11 -13.09 10.57
N GLU A 49 -8.40 -11.84 10.99
CA GLU A 49 -9.75 -11.26 10.94
C GLU A 49 -10.29 -11.20 9.50
N LEU A 50 -9.42 -10.90 8.53
CA LEU A 50 -9.75 -10.88 7.10
C LEU A 50 -9.85 -12.30 6.48
N GLY A 51 -9.64 -13.36 7.27
CA GLY A 51 -9.72 -14.74 6.81
C GLY A 51 -8.54 -15.12 5.91
N LEU A 52 -7.36 -14.56 6.14
CA LEU A 52 -6.10 -14.96 5.53
C LEU A 52 -5.36 -15.94 6.43
N ASP A 53 -4.80 -16.97 5.81
CA ASP A 53 -3.90 -17.91 6.49
C ASP A 53 -2.47 -17.41 6.37
N VAL A 54 -2.02 -16.64 7.37
CA VAL A 54 -0.70 -16.01 7.41
C VAL A 54 0.43 -17.03 7.25
N GLU A 55 0.24 -18.26 7.74
CA GLU A 55 1.24 -19.34 7.64
C GLU A 55 1.37 -19.89 6.21
N LYS A 56 0.36 -19.70 5.37
CA LYS A 56 0.40 -20.05 3.92
C LYS A 56 0.82 -18.90 3.03
N MET A 57 0.85 -17.67 3.54
CA MET A 57 1.31 -16.52 2.78
C MET A 57 2.82 -16.59 2.55
N ASN A 58 3.28 -16.12 1.39
CA ASN A 58 4.70 -16.03 1.10
C ASN A 58 5.39 -15.11 2.15
N PRO A 59 6.44 -15.58 2.86
CA PRO A 59 7.12 -14.79 3.88
C PRO A 59 7.67 -13.44 3.37
N ASN A 60 7.96 -13.32 2.07
CA ASN A 60 8.40 -12.06 1.48
C ASN A 60 7.29 -10.99 1.47
N ILE A 61 6.03 -11.38 1.30
CA ILE A 61 4.88 -10.46 1.36
C ILE A 61 4.78 -9.87 2.77
N LEU A 62 4.78 -10.73 3.79
CA LEU A 62 4.72 -10.29 5.19
C LEU A 62 5.91 -9.38 5.53
N ARG A 63 7.13 -9.76 5.13
CA ARG A 63 8.32 -8.93 5.32
C ARG A 63 8.19 -7.54 4.70
N LYS A 64 7.67 -7.45 3.46
CA LYS A 64 7.48 -6.20 2.74
C LYS A 64 6.40 -5.32 3.41
N LEU A 65 5.30 -5.91 3.87
CA LEU A 65 4.28 -5.18 4.64
C LEU A 65 4.83 -4.67 5.98
N PHE A 66 5.60 -5.48 6.70
CA PHE A 66 6.28 -5.03 7.92
C PHE A 66 7.22 -3.85 7.65
N LEU A 67 7.98 -3.92 6.56
CA LEU A 67 8.86 -2.84 6.15
C LEU A 67 8.07 -1.57 5.78
N LEU A 68 6.96 -1.72 5.06
CA LEU A 68 6.08 -0.61 4.68
C LEU A 68 5.50 0.09 5.91
N ASN A 69 5.00 -0.69 6.88
CA ASN A 69 4.46 -0.16 8.13
C ASN A 69 5.55 0.48 9.03
N GLU A 70 6.77 -0.06 9.06
CA GLU A 70 7.88 0.51 9.84
C GLU A 70 8.33 1.87 9.28
N ARG A 71 8.26 2.05 7.96
CA ARG A 71 8.92 3.15 7.25
C ARG A 71 7.98 4.24 6.76
N THR A 72 6.68 3.95 6.65
CA THR A 72 5.70 4.84 6.03
C THR A 72 4.35 4.79 6.76
N GLU A 73 3.49 5.77 6.52
CA GLU A 73 2.10 5.73 6.99
C GLU A 73 1.20 4.84 6.11
N THR A 74 1.72 4.29 5.01
CA THR A 74 0.94 3.57 4.01
C THR A 74 0.13 2.40 4.57
N PHE A 75 0.71 1.60 5.46
CA PHE A 75 -0.06 0.49 6.05
C PHE A 75 -1.27 0.99 6.85
N LYS A 76 -1.13 2.11 7.57
CA LYS A 76 -2.24 2.74 8.30
C LYS A 76 -3.25 3.42 7.37
N ASP A 77 -2.81 3.91 6.21
CA ASP A 77 -3.71 4.42 5.16
C ASP A 77 -4.64 3.30 4.67
N GLU A 78 -4.08 2.10 4.47
CA GLU A 78 -4.89 0.93 4.07
C GLU A 78 -5.82 0.45 5.18
N GLU A 79 -5.36 0.43 6.44
CA GLU A 79 -6.24 0.10 7.58
C GLU A 79 -7.43 1.06 7.69
N ARG A 80 -7.18 2.36 7.49
CA ARG A 80 -8.24 3.38 7.49
C ARG A 80 -9.22 3.15 6.33
N SER A 81 -8.71 2.86 5.14
CA SER A 81 -9.52 2.52 3.98
C SER A 81 -10.38 1.27 4.22
N VAL A 82 -9.83 0.25 4.89
CA VAL A 82 -10.57 -0.94 5.34
C VAL A 82 -11.67 -0.59 6.35
N HIS A 83 -11.39 0.30 7.31
CA HIS A 83 -12.39 0.78 8.26
C HIS A 83 -13.56 1.47 7.55
N VAL A 84 -13.24 2.38 6.62
CA VAL A 84 -14.24 3.08 5.80
C VAL A 84 -15.05 2.10 4.94
N ALA A 85 -14.42 1.09 4.34
CA ALA A 85 -15.10 0.05 3.57
C ALA A 85 -16.11 -0.72 4.43
N ARG A 86 -15.72 -1.13 5.64
CA ARG A 86 -16.63 -1.82 6.59
C ARG A 86 -17.82 -0.95 6.97
N ALA A 87 -17.61 0.35 7.18
CA ALA A 87 -18.70 1.28 7.44
C ALA A 87 -19.64 1.40 6.23
N LEU A 88 -19.08 1.43 5.02
CA LEU A 88 -19.87 1.49 3.80
C LEU A 88 -20.71 0.22 3.62
N PHE A 89 -20.16 -0.96 3.88
CA PHE A 89 -20.95 -2.20 3.82
C PHE A 89 -22.15 -2.17 4.77
N ARG A 90 -21.96 -1.70 6.01
CA ARG A 90 -23.07 -1.50 6.95
C ARG A 90 -24.10 -0.49 6.45
N TYR A 91 -23.66 0.60 5.82
CA TYR A 91 -24.55 1.58 5.20
C TYR A 91 -25.40 0.92 4.10
N TYR A 92 -24.81 0.09 3.24
CA TYR A 92 -25.57 -0.63 2.23
C TYR A 92 -26.55 -1.63 2.84
N GLU A 93 -26.17 -2.36 3.88
CA GLU A 93 -27.09 -3.28 4.57
C GLU A 93 -28.31 -2.57 5.16
N GLN A 94 -28.13 -1.36 5.69
CA GLN A 94 -29.17 -0.60 6.38
C GLN A 94 -30.06 0.20 5.42
N ASN A 95 -29.45 0.84 4.41
CA ASN A 95 -30.12 1.83 3.56
C ASN A 95 -30.37 1.34 2.13
N LEU A 96 -29.59 0.38 1.64
CA LEU A 96 -29.59 -0.09 0.25
C LEU A 96 -29.55 -1.62 0.16
N SER A 97 -30.38 -2.29 0.97
CA SER A 97 -30.27 -3.73 1.25
C SER A 97 -30.40 -4.64 0.02
N GLU A 98 -31.17 -4.23 -1.00
CA GLU A 98 -31.29 -4.92 -2.29
C GLU A 98 -29.98 -4.89 -3.11
N ARG A 99 -29.07 -3.98 -2.76
CA ARG A 99 -27.78 -3.74 -3.42
C ARG A 99 -26.60 -3.93 -2.47
N ARG A 100 -26.79 -4.67 -1.38
CA ARG A 100 -25.72 -5.00 -0.44
C ARG A 100 -24.56 -5.70 -1.16
N PHE A 101 -23.34 -5.45 -0.69
CA PHE A 101 -22.18 -6.22 -1.12
C PHE A 101 -22.30 -7.65 -0.62
N THR A 102 -22.07 -8.61 -1.49
CA THR A 102 -21.93 -10.03 -1.16
C THR A 102 -20.68 -10.27 -0.31
N ASP A 103 -20.67 -11.37 0.44
CA ASP A 103 -19.51 -11.75 1.27
C ASP A 103 -18.22 -11.86 0.42
N ALA A 104 -18.34 -12.30 -0.83
CA ALA A 104 -17.23 -12.39 -1.77
C ALA A 104 -16.70 -10.99 -2.16
N GLU A 105 -17.57 -10.06 -2.56
CA GLU A 105 -17.16 -8.69 -2.88
C GLU A 105 -16.54 -7.99 -1.65
N GLN A 106 -17.17 -8.13 -0.48
CA GLN A 106 -16.64 -7.56 0.76
C GLN A 106 -15.24 -8.10 1.04
N ARG A 107 -15.04 -9.42 0.94
CA ARG A 107 -13.74 -10.05 1.15
C ARG A 107 -12.70 -9.57 0.13
N THR A 108 -13.07 -9.42 -1.13
CA THR A 108 -12.18 -8.88 -2.19
C THR A 108 -11.75 -7.46 -1.87
N VAL A 109 -12.68 -6.58 -1.46
CA VAL A 109 -12.35 -5.20 -1.08
C VAL A 109 -11.45 -5.16 0.14
N LEU A 110 -11.83 -5.82 1.24
CA LEU A 110 -11.08 -5.73 2.49
C LEU A 110 -9.67 -6.28 2.37
N ILE A 111 -9.51 -7.44 1.71
CA ILE A 111 -8.18 -7.99 1.48
C ILE A 111 -7.44 -7.14 0.45
N GLY A 112 -8.04 -6.85 -0.71
CA GLY A 112 -7.38 -6.11 -1.78
C GLY A 112 -6.83 -4.75 -1.34
N THR A 113 -7.60 -4.00 -0.55
CA THR A 113 -7.18 -2.72 0.03
C THR A 113 -5.88 -2.85 0.84
N MET A 114 -5.72 -3.88 1.68
CA MET A 114 -4.49 -4.04 2.48
C MET A 114 -3.20 -4.24 1.66
N PHE A 115 -3.30 -4.52 0.36
CA PHE A 115 -2.16 -4.82 -0.51
C PHE A 115 -1.98 -3.88 -1.70
N THR A 116 -2.87 -2.90 -1.93
CA THR A 116 -2.79 -1.94 -3.06
C THR A 116 -1.39 -1.34 -3.20
N ASP A 117 -0.83 -0.89 -2.08
CA ASP A 117 0.41 -0.14 -2.01
C ASP A 117 1.67 -0.96 -1.65
N ILE A 118 1.58 -2.29 -1.53
CA ILE A 118 2.76 -3.13 -1.20
C ILE A 118 3.90 -2.97 -2.24
N GLY A 119 3.55 -2.64 -3.48
CA GLY A 119 4.47 -2.29 -4.54
C GLY A 119 5.37 -1.09 -4.24
N LYS A 120 5.03 -0.23 -3.28
CA LYS A 120 5.90 0.88 -2.83
C LYS A 120 7.19 0.39 -2.15
N THR A 121 7.31 -0.91 -1.91
CA THR A 121 8.57 -1.55 -1.51
C THR A 121 9.50 -1.88 -2.69
N GLY A 122 9.12 -1.56 -3.93
CA GLY A 122 9.89 -1.86 -5.14
C GLY A 122 9.65 -3.27 -5.68
N PRO A 123 10.41 -3.68 -6.71
CA PRO A 123 10.24 -4.98 -7.38
C PRO A 123 10.23 -6.19 -6.43
N ARG A 124 9.58 -7.29 -6.85
CA ARG A 124 9.46 -8.55 -6.07
C ARG A 124 10.80 -9.01 -5.48
N ASN A 125 11.87 -8.92 -6.28
CA ASN A 125 13.21 -9.43 -5.97
C ASN A 125 14.22 -8.34 -5.57
N ALA A 126 13.74 -7.14 -5.20
CA ALA A 126 14.62 -6.06 -4.77
C ALA A 126 15.42 -6.46 -3.51
N THR A 127 16.68 -6.03 -3.45
CA THR A 127 17.52 -6.20 -2.24
C THR A 127 17.04 -5.27 -1.12
N PRO A 128 17.35 -5.54 0.16
CA PRO A 128 16.94 -4.65 1.26
C PRO A 128 17.36 -3.19 1.09
N GLU A 129 18.51 -2.95 0.44
CA GLU A 129 19.00 -1.61 0.11
C GLU A 129 18.13 -0.94 -0.97
N GLN A 130 17.79 -1.66 -2.03
CA GLN A 130 16.90 -1.18 -3.09
C GLN A 130 15.49 -0.89 -2.56
N GLU A 131 14.94 -1.76 -1.71
CA GLU A 131 13.62 -1.55 -1.10
C GLU A 131 13.59 -0.31 -0.23
N LYS A 132 14.63 -0.11 0.59
CA LYS A 132 14.76 1.09 1.42
C LYS A 132 14.81 2.35 0.55
N LEU A 133 15.59 2.35 -0.53
CA LEU A 133 15.66 3.49 -1.43
C LEU A 133 14.30 3.79 -2.08
N VAL A 134 13.61 2.77 -2.60
CA VAL A 134 12.29 2.95 -3.21
C VAL A 134 11.28 3.50 -2.19
N LEU A 135 11.30 2.99 -0.96
CA LEU A 135 10.46 3.51 0.13
C LEU A 135 10.81 4.95 0.50
N ASP A 136 12.09 5.30 0.59
CA ASP A 136 12.52 6.67 0.86
C ASP A 136 11.95 7.63 -0.20
N ILE A 137 11.93 7.23 -1.49
CA ILE A 137 11.36 8.02 -2.58
C ILE A 137 9.83 8.14 -2.46
N TYR A 138 9.11 7.05 -2.20
CA TYR A 138 7.65 7.10 -1.98
C TYR A 138 7.28 7.85 -0.70
N GLY A 139 8.18 7.92 0.28
CA GLY A 139 8.03 8.68 1.51
C GLY A 139 8.13 10.19 1.32
N VAL A 140 8.58 10.67 0.17
CA VAL A 140 8.51 12.10 -0.19
C VAL A 140 7.07 12.46 -0.55
N GLU A 141 6.31 12.89 0.45
CA GLU A 141 4.92 13.30 0.29
C GLU A 141 4.77 14.75 -0.20
N ASN A 142 3.58 15.09 -0.72
CA ASN A 142 3.17 16.45 -1.10
C ASN A 142 3.99 17.07 -2.25
N LEU A 143 4.53 16.23 -3.13
CA LEU A 143 5.19 16.69 -4.34
C LEU A 143 4.21 17.43 -5.27
N VAL A 144 4.54 18.68 -5.58
CA VAL A 144 3.74 19.54 -6.47
C VAL A 144 4.12 19.24 -7.92
N GLU A 145 3.13 19.02 -8.79
CA GLU A 145 3.32 18.74 -10.22
C GLU A 145 4.29 17.57 -10.53
N PRO A 146 4.01 16.33 -10.08
CA PRO A 146 4.89 15.16 -10.28
C PRO A 146 5.16 14.78 -11.75
N ASN A 147 4.45 15.37 -12.71
CA ASN A 147 4.70 15.20 -14.14
C ASN A 147 5.87 16.07 -14.66
N LYS A 148 6.33 17.04 -13.87
CA LYS A 148 7.37 18.01 -14.27
C LYS A 148 8.71 17.78 -13.58
N ILE A 149 8.72 17.01 -12.48
CA ILE A 149 9.90 16.74 -11.68
C ILE A 149 10.41 15.35 -12.06
N THR A 150 11.67 15.29 -12.47
CA THR A 150 12.38 14.05 -12.75
C THR A 150 12.81 13.36 -11.45
N LEU A 151 13.06 12.05 -11.54
CA LEU A 151 13.59 11.29 -10.41
C LEU A 151 14.98 11.80 -9.99
N GLU A 152 15.82 12.21 -10.95
CA GLU A 152 17.11 12.84 -10.67
C GLU A 152 16.98 14.15 -9.89
N GLU A 153 16.07 15.04 -10.28
CA GLU A 153 15.80 16.29 -9.55
C GLU A 153 15.31 15.99 -8.13
N LEU A 154 14.34 15.09 -7.97
CA LEU A 154 13.84 14.71 -6.65
C LEU A 154 14.94 14.14 -5.75
N ILE A 155 15.80 13.27 -6.29
CA ILE A 155 16.90 12.67 -5.53
C ILE A 155 17.92 13.73 -5.10
N ASN A 156 18.33 14.61 -6.00
CA ASN A 156 19.28 15.67 -5.67
C ASN A 156 18.72 16.66 -4.62
N ASP A 157 17.42 16.94 -4.67
CA ASP A 157 16.78 17.89 -3.75
C ASP A 157 16.57 17.30 -2.35
N ASN A 158 16.27 16.00 -2.24
CA ASN A 158 15.88 15.37 -0.97
C ASN A 158 16.99 14.50 -0.34
N PHE A 159 17.96 14.05 -1.12
CA PHE A 159 18.99 13.10 -0.71
C PHE A 159 20.39 13.49 -1.24
N SER A 160 20.74 14.77 -1.11
CA SER A 160 21.94 15.34 -1.74
C SER A 160 23.28 14.71 -1.29
N GLU A 161 23.35 14.17 -0.07
CA GLU A 161 24.58 13.59 0.48
C GLU A 161 24.99 12.28 -0.21
N ASP A 162 24.04 11.49 -0.68
CA ASP A 162 24.23 10.16 -1.29
C ASP A 162 23.53 10.02 -2.65
N ALA A 163 23.16 11.14 -3.30
CA ALA A 163 22.39 11.18 -4.53
C ALA A 163 22.99 10.32 -5.66
N THR A 164 24.32 10.37 -5.86
CA THR A 164 24.98 9.60 -6.93
C THR A 164 24.83 8.09 -6.71
N ASP A 165 25.00 7.62 -5.48
CA ASP A 165 24.88 6.21 -5.13
C ASP A 165 23.43 5.74 -5.27
N ARG A 166 22.46 6.55 -4.81
CA ARG A 166 21.03 6.27 -4.99
C ARG A 166 20.63 6.13 -6.46
N LEU A 167 21.08 7.05 -7.31
CA LEU A 167 20.80 7.00 -8.75
C LEU A 167 21.40 5.74 -9.39
N SER A 168 22.61 5.34 -8.98
CA SER A 168 23.22 4.08 -9.44
C SER A 168 22.38 2.85 -9.04
N ILE A 169 21.89 2.79 -7.80
CA ILE A 169 21.05 1.69 -7.30
C ILE A 169 19.72 1.61 -8.09
N LEU A 170 19.11 2.75 -8.43
CA LEU A 170 17.89 2.80 -9.24
C LEU A 170 18.11 2.24 -10.65
N GLU A 171 19.26 2.53 -11.25
CA GLU A 171 19.62 2.02 -12.58
C GLU A 171 19.80 0.49 -12.58
N GLU A 172 20.33 -0.10 -11.50
CA GLU A 172 20.45 -1.56 -11.35
C GLU A 172 19.09 -2.27 -11.38
N ILE A 173 18.04 -1.61 -10.86
CA ILE A 173 16.65 -2.09 -10.91
C ILE A 173 15.87 -1.56 -12.12
N LYS A 174 16.58 -1.05 -13.14
CA LYS A 174 16.05 -0.58 -14.44
C LYS A 174 15.09 0.62 -14.32
N ILE A 175 15.30 1.45 -13.31
CA ILE A 175 14.57 2.72 -13.15
C ILE A 175 15.46 3.83 -13.71
N SER A 176 15.00 4.45 -14.80
CA SER A 176 15.67 5.61 -15.41
C SER A 176 15.58 6.84 -14.52
N ARG A 177 16.73 7.50 -14.26
CA ARG A 177 16.80 8.78 -13.55
C ARG A 177 16.03 9.92 -14.22
N ASN A 178 15.83 9.84 -15.54
CA ASN A 178 15.19 10.88 -16.35
C ASN A 178 13.66 10.74 -16.39
N MET A 179 13.09 9.67 -15.82
CA MET A 179 11.63 9.56 -15.75
C MET A 179 11.07 10.60 -14.78
N THR A 180 9.84 11.03 -15.03
CA THR A 180 9.08 11.87 -14.11
C THR A 180 8.68 11.10 -12.86
N MET A 181 8.43 11.82 -11.77
CA MET A 181 7.90 11.21 -10.55
C MET A 181 6.53 10.56 -10.74
N ARG A 182 5.71 11.05 -11.69
CA ARG A 182 4.47 10.36 -12.07
C ARG A 182 4.74 8.98 -12.68
N GLU A 183 5.69 8.89 -13.61
CA GLU A 183 6.07 7.61 -14.22
C GLU A 183 6.64 6.65 -13.16
N PHE A 184 7.46 7.16 -12.24
CA PHE A 184 7.95 6.39 -11.10
C PHE A 184 6.80 5.87 -10.24
N TYR A 185 5.86 6.74 -9.85
CA TYR A 185 4.69 6.33 -9.06
C TYR A 185 3.85 5.25 -9.75
N ASN A 186 3.78 5.26 -11.09
CA ASN A 186 3.03 4.29 -11.88
C ASN A 186 3.66 2.88 -11.93
N PHE A 187 4.86 2.67 -11.37
CA PHE A 187 5.43 1.33 -11.25
C PHE A 187 4.77 0.49 -10.16
N HIS A 188 4.36 1.09 -9.04
CA HIS A 188 3.96 0.28 -7.89
C HIS A 188 2.72 -0.60 -8.11
N PRO A 189 1.70 -0.26 -8.94
CA PRO A 189 0.60 -1.20 -9.19
C PRO A 189 1.09 -2.48 -9.88
N ARG A 190 2.07 -2.35 -10.77
CA ARG A 190 2.75 -3.52 -11.38
C ARG A 190 3.57 -4.27 -10.35
N TRP A 191 4.35 -3.60 -9.51
CA TRP A 191 5.10 -4.27 -8.46
C TRP A 191 4.19 -4.92 -7.41
N THR A 192 3.03 -4.33 -7.11
CA THR A 192 1.99 -4.94 -6.29
C THR A 192 1.56 -6.26 -6.90
N LEU A 193 1.12 -6.26 -8.17
CA LEU A 193 0.78 -7.48 -8.90
C LEU A 193 1.90 -8.52 -8.87
N GLU A 194 3.13 -8.08 -9.18
CA GLU A 194 4.30 -8.94 -9.15
C GLU A 194 4.51 -9.47 -7.73
N ILE A 195 4.43 -8.72 -6.65
CA ILE A 195 4.71 -9.21 -5.28
C ILE A 195 3.68 -10.23 -4.80
N ILE A 196 2.40 -10.04 -5.10
CA ILE A 196 1.32 -10.80 -4.46
C ILE A 196 0.73 -11.93 -5.31
N SER A 197 1.08 -12.00 -6.60
CA SER A 197 0.55 -13.01 -7.52
C SER A 197 0.96 -14.45 -7.15
N GLY A 198 -0.03 -15.28 -6.81
CA GLY A 198 0.14 -16.72 -6.58
C GLY A 198 0.73 -17.10 -5.20
N ASP A 199 0.79 -16.16 -4.27
CA ASP A 199 1.61 -16.24 -3.06
C ASP A 199 0.79 -16.35 -1.74
N GLY A 200 -0.37 -17.01 -1.80
CA GLY A 200 -1.22 -17.30 -0.63
C GLY A 200 -2.41 -16.34 -0.43
N LEU A 201 -2.63 -15.42 -1.36
CA LEU A 201 -3.77 -14.50 -1.40
C LEU A 201 -4.88 -15.02 -2.34
N PRO A 202 -6.16 -14.69 -2.07
CA PRO A 202 -7.25 -14.96 -3.00
C PRO A 202 -6.99 -14.27 -4.35
N PRO A 203 -7.18 -14.96 -5.50
CA PRO A 203 -6.93 -14.37 -6.81
C PRO A 203 -7.64 -13.04 -7.02
N GLU A 204 -8.93 -12.95 -6.67
CA GLU A 204 -9.75 -11.76 -6.80
C GLU A 204 -9.12 -10.56 -6.09
N ALA A 205 -8.60 -10.76 -4.87
CA ALA A 205 -7.92 -9.72 -4.11
C ALA A 205 -6.59 -9.29 -4.76
N VAL A 206 -5.90 -10.20 -5.45
CA VAL A 206 -4.69 -9.88 -6.23
C VAL A 206 -5.03 -8.96 -7.40
N ALA A 207 -6.05 -9.29 -8.19
CA ALA A 207 -6.49 -8.43 -9.30
C ALA A 207 -7.00 -7.08 -8.80
N ALA A 208 -7.77 -7.09 -7.70
CA ALA A 208 -8.32 -5.89 -7.09
C ALA A 208 -7.22 -4.94 -6.58
N ALA A 209 -6.24 -5.46 -5.84
CA ALA A 209 -5.10 -4.68 -5.38
C ALA A 209 -4.26 -4.12 -6.55
N ALA A 210 -4.04 -4.91 -7.61
CA ALA A 210 -3.23 -4.48 -8.75
C ALA A 210 -3.90 -3.39 -9.62
N THR A 211 -5.23 -3.29 -9.60
CA THR A 211 -5.98 -2.38 -10.47
C THR A 211 -6.33 -1.04 -9.83
N HIS A 212 -5.87 -0.77 -8.61
CA HIS A 212 -6.22 0.46 -7.89
C HIS A 212 -5.77 1.79 -8.56
N HIS A 213 -4.94 1.72 -9.61
CA HIS A 213 -4.50 2.85 -10.45
C HIS A 213 -5.16 2.92 -11.84
N MET A 214 -6.26 2.21 -12.07
CA MET A 214 -6.96 2.26 -13.38
C MET A 214 -7.46 3.66 -13.74
N LEU A 215 -7.81 4.50 -12.75
CA LEU A 215 -8.17 5.92 -12.99
C LEU A 215 -6.97 6.78 -13.44
N GLU A 216 -5.74 6.36 -13.15
CA GLU A 216 -4.50 6.96 -13.70
C GLU A 216 -4.11 6.37 -15.07
N GLY A 217 -4.91 5.45 -15.62
CA GLY A 217 -4.62 4.78 -16.89
C GLY A 217 -3.55 3.70 -16.78
N VAL A 218 -3.24 3.22 -15.57
CA VAL A 218 -2.25 2.16 -15.34
C VAL A 218 -2.98 0.81 -15.25
N ASN A 219 -2.77 -0.03 -16.25
CA ASN A 219 -3.31 -1.39 -16.32
C ASN A 219 -2.14 -2.40 -16.33
N PRO A 220 -1.65 -2.85 -15.15
CA PRO A 220 -0.44 -3.65 -15.07
C PRO A 220 -0.61 -4.97 -15.81
N GLU A 221 0.32 -5.25 -16.73
CA GLU A 221 0.32 -6.45 -17.58
C GLU A 221 -1.00 -6.73 -18.33
N GLU A 222 -1.77 -5.68 -18.65
CA GLU A 222 -3.08 -5.80 -19.27
C GLU A 222 -4.01 -6.75 -18.48
N ILE A 223 -3.96 -6.66 -17.13
CA ILE A 223 -4.77 -7.49 -16.25
C ILE A 223 -6.27 -7.31 -16.49
N VAL A 224 -6.71 -6.11 -16.89
CA VAL A 224 -8.08 -5.88 -17.39
C VAL A 224 -8.06 -5.82 -18.91
N GLY A 225 -8.76 -6.75 -19.56
CA GLY A 225 -8.95 -6.80 -21.00
C GLY A 225 -9.82 -5.66 -21.53
N LYS A 226 -9.81 -5.46 -22.84
CA LYS A 226 -10.63 -4.43 -23.51
C LYS A 226 -12.14 -4.68 -23.38
N ASP A 227 -12.54 -5.91 -23.06
CA ASP A 227 -13.91 -6.33 -22.78
C ASP A 227 -14.30 -6.19 -21.30
N GLY A 228 -13.44 -5.58 -20.48
CA GLY A 228 -13.65 -5.40 -19.04
C GLY A 228 -13.40 -6.66 -18.20
N ARG A 229 -12.96 -7.75 -18.81
CA ARG A 229 -12.69 -9.02 -18.11
C ARG A 229 -11.27 -9.06 -17.58
N PHE A 230 -11.08 -9.71 -16.45
CA PHE A 230 -9.72 -10.02 -16.02
C PHE A 230 -9.08 -11.06 -16.92
N THR A 231 -7.81 -10.83 -17.29
CA THR A 231 -7.01 -11.76 -18.10
C THR A 231 -6.29 -12.80 -17.23
N LYS A 232 -6.14 -12.52 -15.94
CA LYS A 232 -5.45 -13.36 -14.95
C LYS A 232 -5.90 -13.02 -13.53
N TYR A 233 -5.66 -13.94 -12.59
CA TYR A 233 -5.90 -13.77 -11.15
C TYR A 233 -7.31 -13.31 -10.78
N PHE A 234 -8.34 -13.99 -11.28
CA PHE A 234 -9.72 -13.51 -11.12
C PHE A 234 -10.64 -14.48 -10.37
N GLY A 235 -10.16 -15.68 -10.03
CA GLY A 235 -10.93 -16.69 -9.29
C GLY A 235 -12.37 -16.82 -9.81
N ASP A 236 -13.35 -16.56 -8.96
CA ASP A 236 -14.78 -16.54 -9.30
C ASP A 236 -15.25 -15.18 -9.87
N ASN A 237 -14.56 -14.06 -9.58
CA ASN A 237 -14.88 -12.73 -10.14
C ASN A 237 -14.14 -12.47 -11.45
N VAL A 238 -14.76 -12.78 -12.60
CA VAL A 238 -14.09 -12.67 -13.91
C VAL A 238 -14.07 -11.26 -14.53
N PHE A 239 -14.69 -10.25 -13.89
CA PHE A 239 -14.82 -8.89 -14.43
C PHE A 239 -14.25 -7.85 -13.49
N PHE A 240 -13.69 -6.77 -14.06
CA PHE A 240 -13.40 -5.56 -13.30
C PHE A 240 -14.72 -4.84 -12.99
N ASP A 241 -15.14 -4.90 -11.73
CA ASP A 241 -16.49 -4.54 -11.31
C ASP A 241 -16.50 -3.68 -10.05
N ARG A 242 -17.66 -3.66 -9.40
CA ARG A 242 -17.94 -2.89 -8.20
C ARG A 242 -16.89 -3.02 -7.10
N ALA A 243 -16.34 -4.21 -6.86
CA ALA A 243 -15.39 -4.43 -5.78
C ALA A 243 -14.07 -3.68 -6.06
N GLU A 244 -13.52 -3.83 -7.26
CA GLU A 244 -12.27 -3.17 -7.63
C GLU A 244 -12.43 -1.66 -7.79
N LYS A 245 -13.58 -1.22 -8.30
CA LYS A 245 -13.92 0.21 -8.36
C LYS A 245 -13.99 0.83 -6.97
N LEU A 246 -14.54 0.13 -5.97
CA LEU A 246 -14.58 0.64 -4.60
C LEU A 246 -13.17 0.82 -4.03
N ILE A 247 -12.25 -0.14 -4.24
CA ILE A 247 -10.86 0.00 -3.77
C ILE A 247 -10.20 1.25 -4.35
N ILE A 248 -10.39 1.52 -5.64
CA ILE A 248 -9.89 2.74 -6.29
C ILE A 248 -10.45 3.99 -5.60
N LEU A 249 -11.76 4.02 -5.33
CA LEU A 249 -12.40 5.17 -4.67
C LEU A 249 -11.85 5.40 -3.27
N LEU A 250 -11.64 4.32 -2.50
CA LEU A 250 -11.06 4.40 -1.15
C LEU A 250 -9.64 4.96 -1.20
N ASP A 251 -8.78 4.45 -2.07
CA ASP A 251 -7.41 4.96 -2.27
C ASP A 251 -7.41 6.46 -2.62
N LYS A 252 -8.20 6.87 -3.62
CA LYS A 252 -8.21 8.29 -4.04
C LYS A 252 -8.80 9.19 -2.96
N TYR A 253 -9.87 8.75 -2.30
CA TYR A 253 -10.49 9.52 -1.24
C TYR A 253 -9.52 9.73 -0.06
N ASP A 254 -8.89 8.66 0.43
CA ASP A 254 -7.91 8.74 1.51
C ASP A 254 -6.70 9.60 1.11
N ALA A 255 -6.18 9.43 -0.12
CA ALA A 255 -5.09 10.24 -0.65
C ALA A 255 -5.38 11.75 -0.57
N PHE A 256 -6.58 12.18 -0.95
CA PHE A 256 -6.96 13.59 -0.88
C PHE A 256 -7.20 14.06 0.55
N ARG A 257 -7.84 13.25 1.39
CA ARG A 257 -8.10 13.58 2.79
C ARG A 257 -6.81 13.70 3.60
N ARG A 258 -5.96 12.66 3.60
CA ARG A 258 -4.75 12.62 4.42
C ARG A 258 -3.62 13.45 3.83
N ARG A 259 -3.12 13.07 2.66
CA ARG A 259 -1.94 13.71 2.04
C ARG A 259 -2.32 15.09 1.52
N GLY A 260 -3.44 15.17 0.80
CA GLY A 260 -3.95 16.44 0.26
C GLY A 260 -4.49 17.41 1.30
N LYS A 261 -4.75 16.96 2.55
CA LYS A 261 -5.39 17.74 3.62
C LYS A 261 -6.70 18.39 3.19
N LYS A 262 -7.46 17.68 2.35
CA LYS A 262 -8.70 18.18 1.78
C LYS A 262 -9.87 17.92 2.70
N GLU A 263 -10.81 18.85 2.74
CA GLU A 263 -12.09 18.61 3.43
C GLU A 263 -12.92 17.57 2.69
N HIS A 264 -13.87 16.91 3.36
CA HIS A 264 -14.64 15.80 2.80
C HIS A 264 -15.25 16.14 1.43
N LYS A 265 -15.97 17.26 1.33
CA LYS A 265 -16.58 17.73 0.08
C LYS A 265 -15.56 18.00 -1.01
N GLU A 266 -14.39 18.53 -0.66
CA GLU A 266 -13.33 18.78 -1.63
C GLU A 266 -12.70 17.48 -2.11
N ALA A 267 -12.47 16.51 -1.21
CA ALA A 267 -11.97 15.19 -1.57
C ALA A 267 -12.95 14.46 -2.51
N ILE A 268 -14.25 14.43 -2.20
CA ILE A 268 -15.28 13.83 -3.06
C ILE A 268 -15.28 14.47 -4.44
N GLU A 269 -15.23 15.80 -4.52
CA GLU A 269 -15.23 16.50 -5.81
C GLU A 269 -13.95 16.24 -6.62
N LEU A 270 -12.80 16.12 -5.96
CA LEU A 270 -11.55 15.75 -6.63
C LEU A 270 -11.57 14.31 -7.17
N VAL A 271 -12.14 13.35 -6.42
CA VAL A 271 -12.36 11.98 -6.91
C VAL A 271 -13.34 11.98 -8.09
N ARG A 272 -14.45 12.72 -7.98
CA ARG A 272 -15.43 12.87 -9.06
C ARG A 272 -14.80 13.42 -10.34
N ASN A 273 -13.94 14.43 -10.21
CA ASN A 273 -13.20 15.00 -11.34
C ASN A 273 -12.19 14.01 -11.94
N LYS A 274 -11.55 13.16 -11.14
CA LYS A 274 -10.70 12.07 -11.66
C LYS A 274 -11.50 11.07 -12.51
N ILE A 275 -12.69 10.68 -12.07
CA ILE A 275 -13.56 9.77 -12.84
C ILE A 275 -14.00 10.43 -14.15
N ARG A 276 -14.55 11.64 -14.08
CA ARG A 276 -15.08 12.37 -15.25
C ARG A 276 -14.03 12.74 -16.29
N SER A 277 -12.78 12.94 -15.87
CA SER A 277 -11.68 13.24 -16.79
C SER A 277 -11.02 11.98 -17.38
N ASN A 278 -11.36 10.79 -16.89
CA ASN A 278 -10.81 9.55 -17.42
C ASN A 278 -11.64 9.07 -18.63
N PRO A 279 -11.04 8.94 -19.83
CA PRO A 279 -11.79 8.61 -21.05
C PRO A 279 -12.44 7.21 -21.03
N ASN A 280 -11.96 6.29 -20.20
CA ASN A 280 -12.50 4.93 -20.10
C ASN A 280 -13.63 4.82 -19.07
N PHE A 281 -13.73 5.77 -18.13
CA PHE A 281 -14.63 5.68 -16.97
C PHE A 281 -15.52 6.91 -16.76
N ALA A 282 -15.45 7.92 -17.64
CA ALA A 282 -16.22 9.15 -17.51
C ALA A 282 -17.75 8.93 -17.47
N GLU A 283 -18.22 7.86 -18.13
CA GLU A 283 -19.64 7.47 -18.20
C GLU A 283 -19.94 6.19 -17.38
N ASP A 284 -19.00 5.75 -16.53
CA ASP A 284 -19.18 4.57 -15.69
C ASP A 284 -20.09 4.90 -14.50
N GLY A 285 -21.39 4.61 -14.66
CA GLY A 285 -22.40 4.90 -13.64
C GLY A 285 -22.19 4.17 -12.32
N GLU A 286 -21.44 3.06 -12.31
CA GLU A 286 -21.13 2.33 -11.07
C GLU A 286 -20.10 3.09 -10.23
N PHE A 287 -19.09 3.71 -10.86
CA PHE A 287 -18.16 4.60 -10.16
C PHE A 287 -18.89 5.80 -9.54
N GLU A 288 -19.77 6.43 -10.30
CA GLU A 288 -20.55 7.58 -9.81
C GLU A 288 -21.43 7.20 -8.63
N GLU A 289 -22.12 6.06 -8.72
CA GLU A 289 -22.98 5.60 -7.66
C GLU A 289 -22.21 5.21 -6.39
N LEU A 290 -21.12 4.45 -6.52
CA LEU A 290 -20.28 4.09 -5.38
C LEU A 290 -19.75 5.35 -4.66
N LEU A 291 -19.31 6.35 -5.42
CA LEU A 291 -18.83 7.61 -4.85
C LEU A 291 -19.94 8.40 -4.15
N ASN A 292 -21.15 8.44 -4.71
CA ASN A 292 -22.28 9.11 -4.09
C ASN A 292 -22.73 8.41 -2.79
N ASN A 293 -22.67 7.08 -2.74
CA ASN A 293 -22.98 6.32 -1.53
C ASN A 293 -21.88 6.48 -0.45
N LEU A 294 -20.61 6.60 -0.86
CA LEU A 294 -19.51 6.96 0.05
C LEU A 294 -19.70 8.37 0.63
N ASP A 295 -20.04 9.36 -0.21
CA ASP A 295 -20.36 10.73 0.20
C ASP A 295 -21.51 10.77 1.21
N ALA A 296 -22.63 10.10 0.88
CA ALA A 296 -23.79 10.02 1.76
C ALA A 296 -23.44 9.40 3.13
N MET A 297 -22.75 8.26 3.14
CA MET A 297 -22.35 7.59 4.39
C MET A 297 -21.46 8.49 5.26
N ILE A 298 -20.42 9.11 4.69
CA ILE A 298 -19.50 9.95 5.48
C ILE A 298 -20.20 11.22 5.96
N SER A 299 -21.07 11.80 5.12
CA SER A 299 -21.86 12.98 5.49
C SER A 299 -22.85 12.71 6.64
N GLU A 300 -23.32 11.47 6.81
CA GLU A 300 -24.15 11.06 7.95
C GLU A 300 -23.34 10.89 9.24
N ASN A 301 -22.06 10.50 9.14
CA ASN A 301 -21.18 10.32 10.28
C ASN A 301 -19.70 10.58 9.91
N GLU A 302 -19.26 11.83 10.05
CA GLU A 302 -17.90 12.24 9.67
C GLU A 302 -16.80 11.50 10.47
N ARG A 303 -17.13 11.00 11.67
CA ARG A 303 -16.18 10.27 12.54
C ARG A 303 -15.67 8.97 11.93
N VAL A 304 -16.39 8.39 10.97
CA VAL A 304 -15.98 7.15 10.28
C VAL A 304 -14.60 7.29 9.63
N TYR A 305 -14.19 8.50 9.24
CA TYR A 305 -12.86 8.73 8.66
C TYR A 305 -11.79 9.10 9.71
N GLU A 306 -12.21 9.58 10.89
CA GLU A 306 -11.31 10.04 11.94
C GLU A 306 -10.81 8.91 12.86
N GLU A 307 -11.55 7.79 12.89
CA GLU A 307 -11.20 6.53 13.58
C GLU A 307 -10.17 5.71 12.80
#